data_AF-A0A7S0CI84-F1
#
_entry.id   AF-A0A7S0CI84-F1
#
_cell.length_a   1.000
_cell.length_b   1.000
_cell.length_c   1.000
_cell.angle_alpha   90.00
_cell.angle_beta   90.00
_cell.angle_gamma   90.00
#
_symmetry.space_group_name_H-M   'P 1'
#
loop_
_entity.id
_entity.type
_entity.pdbx_description
1 polymer ?
#
loop_
_entity_poly.entity_id
_entity_poly.type
_entity_poly.pdbx_seq_one_letter_code
_entity_poly.pdbx_strand_id
1 'polypeptide(L)'
;MAKTARKQGMKEVALLSLNKLTDCAMDVSDAFAKLREQILIYRDSDNQNELRGGLNLVNTTNLSFFDAAQKSELFRLKGTFLNSLRGRRKANQAYCQSVQICPTFSKAWLSWGALCSTLAEIEIKTNSFSEAQKSSSAGKKPAQYLAQAMGCYLQAIQCGSREWDRINLPKCLWMLSWDGNNPGLLCQTLEARGADLPAFVWLPWVPQLLTSLGRIEARAVKSILKGLVMQYPQAIYYSLRAFYLERRDAERAHRGKPPSAHAQPTTAVMHAEELMSILRKSHPLLWSSLETVLEELIVRFRPSLEE
;
A
#
# COMPACT_ATOMS: atom_id res chain seq x y z
N MET A 1 -22.22 -17.93 -13.83
CA MET A 1 -23.13 -18.43 -12.78
C MET A 1 -22.37 -18.93 -11.53
N ALA A 2 -21.47 -19.91 -11.65
CA ALA A 2 -20.73 -20.49 -10.50
C ALA A 2 -20.01 -19.45 -9.62
N LYS A 3 -19.29 -18.50 -10.23
CA LYS A 3 -18.61 -17.41 -9.51
C LYS A 3 -19.57 -16.54 -8.67
N THR A 4 -20.77 -16.28 -9.18
CA THR A 4 -21.79 -15.49 -8.47
C THR A 4 -22.37 -16.29 -7.32
N ALA A 5 -22.73 -17.56 -7.55
CA ALA A 5 -23.22 -18.46 -6.50
C ALA A 5 -22.22 -18.59 -5.35
N ARG A 6 -20.92 -18.74 -5.65
CA ARG A 6 -19.85 -18.75 -4.65
C ARG A 6 -19.79 -17.46 -3.84
N LYS A 7 -19.87 -16.30 -4.51
CA LYS A 7 -19.87 -14.99 -3.82
C LYS A 7 -21.09 -14.81 -2.90
N GLN A 8 -22.21 -15.45 -3.21
CA GLN A 8 -23.42 -15.45 -2.38
C GLN A 8 -23.42 -16.57 -1.31
N GLY A 9 -22.32 -17.31 -1.14
CA GLY A 9 -22.22 -18.39 -0.15
C GLY A 9 -22.86 -19.72 -0.55
N MET A 10 -23.48 -19.83 -1.73
CA MET A 10 -24.12 -21.06 -2.22
C MET A 10 -23.10 -22.00 -2.87
N LYS A 11 -22.35 -22.73 -2.04
CA LYS A 11 -21.26 -23.63 -2.47
C LYS A 11 -21.77 -24.80 -3.33
N GLU A 12 -22.86 -25.45 -2.93
CA GLU A 12 -23.42 -26.61 -3.65
C GLU A 12 -23.87 -26.25 -5.07
N VAL A 13 -24.59 -25.14 -5.22
CA VAL A 13 -25.03 -24.64 -6.53
C VAL A 13 -23.83 -24.30 -7.41
N ALA A 14 -22.76 -23.75 -6.83
CA ALA A 14 -21.53 -23.48 -7.56
C ALA A 14 -20.86 -24.77 -8.06
N LEU A 15 -20.78 -25.82 -7.23
CA LEU A 15 -20.23 -27.13 -7.61
C LEU A 15 -21.08 -27.81 -8.69
N LEU A 16 -22.40 -27.84 -8.53
CA LEU A 16 -23.31 -28.40 -9.54
C LEU A 16 -23.17 -27.70 -10.88
N SER A 17 -23.06 -26.37 -10.87
CA SER A 17 -22.85 -25.57 -12.08
C SER A 17 -21.50 -25.87 -12.75
N LEU A 18 -20.44 -26.12 -11.97
CA LEU A 18 -19.11 -26.44 -12.48
C LEU A 18 -19.04 -27.86 -13.04
N ASN A 19 -19.74 -28.81 -12.43
CA ASN A 19 -19.77 -30.20 -12.89
C ASN A 19 -20.48 -30.33 -14.25
N LYS A 20 -21.52 -29.53 -14.50
CA LYS A 20 -22.20 -29.47 -15.81
C LYS A 20 -21.29 -28.99 -16.96
N LEU A 21 -20.21 -28.26 -16.66
CA LEU A 21 -19.25 -27.77 -17.67
C LEU A 21 -18.21 -28.83 -18.05
N THR A 22 -18.27 -30.05 -17.51
CA THR A 22 -17.22 -31.08 -17.71
C THR A 22 -17.38 -31.85 -19.00
N ASP A 23 -18.56 -31.81 -19.62
CA ASP A 23 -18.89 -32.62 -20.79
C ASP A 23 -18.51 -31.95 -22.13
N CYS A 24 -17.97 -30.73 -22.09
CA CYS A 24 -17.56 -30.00 -23.29
C CYS A 24 -16.03 -30.01 -23.45
N ALA A 25 -15.54 -30.06 -24.70
CA ALA A 25 -14.15 -29.73 -24.99
C ALA A 25 -13.87 -28.27 -24.59
N MET A 26 -12.88 -28.04 -23.73
CA MET A 26 -12.59 -26.74 -23.14
C MET A 26 -11.25 -26.19 -23.62
N ASP A 27 -11.19 -24.88 -23.84
CA ASP A 27 -9.93 -24.15 -23.99
C ASP A 27 -9.15 -24.12 -22.66
N VAL A 28 -7.83 -23.94 -22.73
CA VAL A 28 -6.93 -23.91 -21.57
C VAL A 28 -7.32 -22.79 -20.59
N SER A 29 -7.71 -21.63 -21.11
CA SER A 29 -8.14 -20.49 -20.28
C SER A 29 -9.44 -20.81 -19.51
N ASP A 30 -10.39 -21.48 -20.16
CA ASP A 30 -11.66 -21.87 -19.53
C ASP A 30 -11.46 -23.01 -18.53
N ALA A 31 -10.59 -23.97 -18.86
CA ALA A 31 -10.19 -25.03 -17.95
C ALA A 31 -9.54 -24.45 -16.69
N PHE A 32 -8.68 -23.44 -16.84
CA PHE A 32 -8.11 -22.70 -15.72
C PHE A 32 -9.18 -21.96 -14.91
N ALA A 33 -10.13 -21.27 -15.55
CA ALA A 33 -11.19 -20.56 -14.86
C ALA A 33 -12.08 -21.51 -14.04
N LYS A 34 -12.38 -22.70 -14.59
CA LYS A 34 -13.10 -23.78 -13.90
C LYS A 34 -12.31 -24.28 -12.70
N LEU A 35 -11.06 -24.68 -12.90
CA LEU A 35 -10.18 -25.16 -11.83
C LEU A 35 -10.07 -24.12 -10.70
N ARG A 36 -9.86 -22.85 -11.07
CA ARG A 36 -9.75 -21.74 -10.12
C ARG A 36 -11.03 -21.56 -9.29
N GLU A 37 -12.21 -21.61 -9.91
CA GLU A 37 -13.46 -21.49 -9.14
C GLU A 37 -13.74 -22.75 -8.29
N GLN A 38 -13.37 -23.96 -8.75
CA GLN A 38 -13.42 -25.18 -7.92
C GLN A 38 -12.56 -25.04 -6.66
N ILE A 39 -11.31 -24.58 -6.82
CA ILE A 39 -10.40 -24.32 -5.70
C ILE A 39 -11.00 -23.26 -4.77
N LEU A 40 -11.53 -22.16 -5.31
CA LEU A 40 -12.06 -21.05 -4.50
C LEU A 40 -13.29 -21.41 -3.67
N ILE A 41 -14.07 -22.43 -4.04
CA ILE A 41 -15.22 -22.89 -3.24
C ILE A 41 -14.79 -23.40 -1.87
N TYR A 42 -13.65 -24.11 -1.80
CA TYR A 42 -13.11 -24.63 -0.54
C TYR A 42 -12.46 -23.56 0.34
N ARG A 43 -12.21 -22.35 -0.18
CA ARG A 43 -11.46 -21.30 0.54
C ARG A 43 -12.21 -20.79 1.77
N ASP A 44 -13.52 -20.62 1.65
CA ASP A 44 -14.38 -20.01 2.68
C ASP A 44 -15.01 -21.09 3.58
N SER A 45 -14.36 -22.25 3.73
CA SER A 45 -14.83 -23.36 4.58
C SER A 45 -14.09 -23.37 5.92
N ASP A 46 -14.84 -23.47 7.02
CA ASP A 46 -14.29 -23.61 8.38
C ASP A 46 -13.69 -25.01 8.63
N ASN A 47 -14.13 -25.99 7.85
CA ASN A 47 -13.66 -27.37 7.93
C ASN A 47 -12.22 -27.50 7.40
N GLN A 48 -11.30 -27.84 8.29
CA GLN A 48 -9.88 -28.07 7.95
C GLN A 48 -9.69 -29.17 6.87
N ASN A 49 -10.59 -30.15 6.82
CA ASN A 49 -10.55 -31.23 5.83
C ASN A 49 -10.87 -30.73 4.41
N GLU A 50 -11.83 -29.82 4.27
CA GLU A 50 -12.16 -29.19 2.99
C GLU A 50 -11.03 -28.28 2.49
N LEU A 51 -10.39 -27.54 3.40
CA LEU A 51 -9.20 -26.73 3.09
C LEU A 51 -8.04 -27.61 2.59
N ARG A 52 -7.83 -28.79 3.19
CA ARG A 52 -6.85 -29.77 2.71
C ARG A 52 -7.23 -30.34 1.35
N GLY A 53 -8.52 -30.60 1.11
CA GLY A 53 -9.04 -31.00 -0.20
C GLY A 53 -8.70 -29.97 -1.30
N GLY A 54 -8.97 -28.70 -1.04
CA GLY A 54 -8.60 -27.60 -1.95
C GLY A 54 -7.09 -27.49 -2.18
N LEU A 55 -6.27 -27.68 -1.13
CA LEU A 55 -4.82 -27.69 -1.24
C LEU A 55 -4.30 -28.87 -2.09
N ASN A 56 -4.89 -30.05 -1.93
CA ASN A 56 -4.54 -31.23 -2.71
C ASN A 56 -4.87 -31.01 -4.19
N LEU A 57 -6.03 -30.42 -4.50
CA LEU A 57 -6.40 -30.07 -5.86
C LEU A 57 -5.35 -29.15 -6.51
N VAL A 58 -4.82 -28.16 -5.78
CA VAL A 58 -3.75 -27.30 -6.31
C VAL A 58 -2.45 -28.09 -6.55
N ASN A 59 -2.07 -28.99 -5.64
CA ASN A 59 -0.81 -29.74 -5.76
C ASN A 59 -0.84 -30.82 -6.85
N THR A 60 -2.00 -31.39 -7.17
CA THR A 60 -2.15 -32.42 -8.22
C THR A 60 -2.31 -31.82 -9.62
N THR A 61 -2.56 -30.51 -9.74
CA THR A 61 -2.72 -29.88 -11.04
C THR A 61 -1.42 -29.84 -11.84
N ASN A 62 -1.51 -30.24 -13.11
CA ASN A 62 -0.39 -30.12 -14.04
C ASN A 62 -0.27 -28.65 -14.48
N LEU A 63 0.88 -28.05 -14.16
CA LEU A 63 1.16 -26.64 -14.45
C LEU A 63 1.70 -26.41 -15.86
N SER A 64 2.08 -27.43 -16.63
CA SER A 64 2.79 -27.25 -17.91
C SER A 64 2.02 -26.39 -18.91
N PHE A 65 0.70 -26.53 -18.94
CA PHE A 65 -0.19 -25.90 -19.92
C PHE A 65 -0.58 -24.45 -19.58
N PHE A 66 -0.28 -23.97 -18.37
CA PHE A 66 -0.75 -22.67 -17.91
C PHE A 66 0.24 -21.52 -18.15
N ASP A 67 -0.31 -20.33 -18.36
CA ASP A 67 0.48 -19.10 -18.46
C ASP A 67 1.18 -18.75 -17.14
N ALA A 68 2.21 -17.90 -17.20
CA ALA A 68 2.92 -17.44 -16.01
C ALA A 68 1.98 -16.79 -14.97
N ALA A 69 1.00 -15.99 -15.41
CA ALA A 69 0.02 -15.37 -14.54
C ALA A 69 -0.93 -16.39 -13.89
N GLN A 70 -1.35 -17.41 -14.64
CA GLN A 70 -2.21 -18.50 -14.16
C GLN A 70 -1.47 -19.40 -13.15
N LYS A 71 -0.22 -19.74 -13.45
CA LYS A 71 0.69 -20.43 -12.51
C LYS A 71 0.85 -19.65 -11.22
N SER A 72 1.14 -18.36 -11.32
CA SER A 72 1.28 -17.47 -10.16
C SER A 72 0.01 -17.44 -9.31
N GLU A 73 -1.18 -17.36 -9.90
CA GLU A 73 -2.46 -17.44 -9.19
C GLU A 73 -2.65 -18.77 -8.44
N LEU A 74 -2.25 -19.92 -9.00
CA LEU A 74 -2.32 -21.21 -8.32
C LEU A 74 -1.39 -21.26 -7.10
N PHE A 75 -0.14 -20.80 -7.24
CA PHE A 75 0.78 -20.70 -6.09
C PHE A 75 0.29 -19.71 -5.03
N ARG A 76 -0.37 -18.62 -5.44
CA ARG A 76 -1.01 -17.68 -4.52
C ARG A 76 -2.15 -18.35 -3.74
N LEU A 77 -3.01 -19.13 -4.42
CA LEU A 77 -4.07 -19.89 -3.78
C LEU A 77 -3.52 -20.94 -2.83
N LYS A 78 -2.46 -21.66 -3.23
CA LYS A 78 -1.71 -22.57 -2.35
C LYS A 78 -1.24 -21.87 -1.07
N GLY A 79 -0.65 -20.68 -1.20
CA GLY A 79 -0.25 -19.84 -0.06
C GLY A 79 -1.44 -19.44 0.82
N THR A 80 -2.60 -19.16 0.23
CA THR A 80 -3.83 -18.82 0.97
C THR A 80 -4.33 -20.00 1.80
N PHE A 81 -4.42 -21.21 1.23
CA PHE A 81 -4.80 -22.41 1.98
C PHE A 81 -3.81 -22.72 3.09
N LEU A 82 -2.51 -22.66 2.80
CA LEU A 82 -1.47 -22.88 3.81
C LEU A 82 -1.56 -21.87 4.96
N ASN A 83 -1.92 -20.62 4.67
CA ASN A 83 -2.15 -19.62 5.71
C ASN A 83 -3.37 -19.96 6.58
N SER A 84 -4.49 -20.35 5.96
CA SER A 84 -5.70 -20.80 6.68
C SER A 84 -5.47 -22.06 7.51
N LEU A 85 -4.59 -22.96 7.06
CA LEU A 85 -4.14 -24.16 7.79
C LEU A 85 -3.07 -23.84 8.86
N ARG A 86 -2.83 -22.56 9.19
CA ARG A 86 -1.81 -22.07 10.14
C ARG A 86 -0.36 -22.39 9.78
N GLY A 87 -0.10 -22.90 8.57
CA GLY A 87 1.22 -23.23 8.02
C GLY A 87 1.98 -22.01 7.49
N ARG A 88 2.18 -20.97 8.30
CA ARG A 88 2.67 -19.64 7.86
C ARG A 88 4.02 -19.65 7.14
N ARG A 89 4.99 -20.45 7.58
CA ARG A 89 6.31 -20.55 6.91
C ARG A 89 6.20 -21.10 5.49
N LYS A 90 5.39 -22.16 5.31
CA LYS A 90 5.11 -22.76 4.00
C LYS A 90 4.27 -21.82 3.14
N ALA A 91 3.34 -21.08 3.74
CA ALA A 91 2.57 -20.05 3.04
C ALA A 91 3.49 -18.95 2.49
N ASN A 92 4.45 -18.47 3.28
CA ASN A 92 5.42 -17.47 2.85
C ASN A 92 6.24 -17.97 1.64
N GLN A 93 6.75 -19.20 1.68
CA GLN A 93 7.46 -19.81 0.56
C GLN A 93 6.60 -19.91 -0.71
N ALA A 94 5.34 -20.32 -0.58
CA ALA A 94 4.41 -20.41 -1.71
C ALA A 94 4.11 -19.02 -2.33
N TYR A 95 4.00 -17.98 -1.51
CA TYR A 95 3.86 -16.61 -2.01
C TYR A 95 5.12 -16.08 -2.68
N CYS A 96 6.31 -16.33 -2.12
CA CYS A 96 7.58 -15.98 -2.76
C CYS A 96 7.69 -16.64 -4.14
N GLN A 97 7.36 -17.93 -4.24
CA GLN A 97 7.35 -18.66 -5.51
C GLN A 97 6.33 -18.08 -6.50
N SER A 98 5.12 -17.74 -6.03
CA SER A 98 4.08 -17.11 -6.85
C SER A 98 4.56 -15.81 -7.50
N VAL A 99 5.23 -14.96 -6.71
CA VAL A 99 5.78 -13.69 -7.15
C VAL A 99 6.98 -13.86 -8.10
N GLN A 100 7.87 -14.83 -7.84
CA GLN A 100 9.00 -15.12 -8.70
C GLN A 100 8.58 -15.60 -10.09
N ILE A 101 7.48 -16.36 -10.19
CA ILE A 101 6.95 -16.84 -11.48
C ILE A 101 6.38 -15.69 -12.31
N CYS A 102 5.66 -14.76 -11.68
CA CYS A 102 5.05 -13.63 -12.37
C CYS A 102 5.10 -12.36 -11.52
N PRO A 103 6.16 -11.54 -11.65
CA PRO A 103 6.31 -10.30 -10.90
C PRO A 103 5.24 -9.25 -11.23
N THR A 104 4.61 -9.34 -12.40
CA THR A 104 3.55 -8.42 -12.86
C THR A 104 2.18 -8.72 -12.23
N PHE A 105 2.03 -9.84 -11.51
CA PHE A 105 0.74 -10.25 -10.96
C PHE A 105 0.44 -9.58 -9.60
N SER A 106 -0.30 -8.46 -9.61
CA SER A 106 -0.54 -7.62 -8.41
C SER A 106 -1.21 -8.37 -7.24
N LYS A 107 -2.14 -9.29 -7.51
CA LYS A 107 -2.84 -10.04 -6.45
C LYS A 107 -1.92 -10.90 -5.59
N ALA A 108 -0.86 -11.46 -6.18
CA ALA A 108 0.13 -12.26 -5.43
C ALA A 108 0.87 -11.40 -4.42
N TRP A 109 1.35 -10.23 -4.85
CA TRP A 109 1.96 -9.24 -3.98
C TRP A 109 1.04 -8.80 -2.84
N LEU A 110 -0.24 -8.54 -3.12
CA LEU A 110 -1.20 -8.17 -2.07
C LEU A 110 -1.44 -9.28 -1.06
N SER A 111 -1.55 -10.53 -1.51
CA SER A 111 -1.74 -11.67 -0.61
C SER A 111 -0.49 -11.93 0.24
N TRP A 112 0.69 -11.72 -0.34
CA TRP A 112 1.96 -11.83 0.36
C TRP A 112 2.13 -10.71 1.39
N GLY A 113 1.86 -9.46 1.01
CA GLY A 113 1.89 -8.30 1.91
C GLY A 113 0.91 -8.44 3.08
N ALA A 114 -0.28 -9.00 2.84
CA ALA A 114 -1.25 -9.30 3.89
C ALA A 114 -0.72 -10.36 4.87
N LEU A 115 -0.06 -11.42 4.37
CA LEU A 115 0.60 -12.39 5.26
C LEU A 115 1.67 -11.70 6.11
N CYS A 116 2.55 -10.91 5.49
CA CYS A 116 3.63 -10.20 6.19
C CYS A 116 3.08 -9.22 7.24
N SER A 117 1.99 -8.50 6.97
CA SER A 117 1.37 -7.62 7.96
C SER A 117 0.77 -8.41 9.13
N THR A 118 0.10 -9.54 8.87
CA THR A 118 -0.39 -10.40 9.98
C THR A 118 0.75 -11.00 10.81
N LEU A 119 1.88 -11.35 10.19
CA LEU A 119 3.06 -11.81 10.89
C LEU A 119 3.64 -10.71 11.77
N ALA A 120 3.74 -9.48 11.26
CA ALA A 120 4.18 -8.34 12.05
C ALA A 120 3.26 -8.10 13.25
N GLU A 121 1.94 -8.11 13.07
CA GLU A 121 0.98 -7.92 14.16
C GLU A 121 1.07 -9.01 15.24
N ILE A 122 1.26 -10.27 14.83
CA ILE A 122 1.45 -11.39 15.77
C ILE A 122 2.72 -11.17 16.58
N GLU A 123 3.84 -10.84 15.92
CA GLU A 123 5.13 -10.61 16.58
C GLU A 123 5.08 -9.39 17.52
N ILE A 124 4.37 -8.32 17.13
CA ILE A 124 4.14 -7.15 17.99
C ILE A 124 3.37 -7.57 19.25
N LYS A 125 2.29 -8.34 19.10
CA LYS A 125 1.49 -8.83 20.23
C LYS A 125 2.28 -9.77 21.13
N THR A 126 3.08 -10.67 20.58
CA THR A 126 3.90 -11.58 21.41
C THR A 126 4.97 -10.83 22.19
N ASN A 127 5.57 -9.80 21.59
CA ASN A 127 6.59 -8.99 22.26
C ASN A 127 6.00 -8.10 23.36
N SER A 128 4.76 -7.60 23.23
CA SER A 128 4.11 -6.85 24.30
C SER A 128 3.77 -7.69 25.53
N PHE A 129 3.58 -9.02 25.37
CA PHE A 129 3.41 -9.94 26.52
C PHE A 129 4.75 -10.34 27.17
N SER A 130 5.88 -10.10 26.51
CA SER A 130 7.22 -10.51 26.96
C SER A 130 8.11 -9.29 27.25
N GLU A 131 7.61 -8.33 28.04
CA GLU A 131 8.34 -7.11 28.42
C GLU A 131 9.69 -7.36 29.13
N ALA A 132 9.96 -8.59 29.57
CA ALA A 132 11.14 -8.95 30.36
C ALA A 132 12.44 -9.21 29.56
N GLN A 133 12.43 -9.29 28.22
CA GLN A 133 13.63 -9.70 27.46
C GLN A 133 13.92 -8.79 26.25
N LYS A 134 14.19 -7.50 26.53
CA LYS A 134 14.75 -6.55 25.55
C LYS A 134 16.21 -6.89 25.23
N SER A 135 16.44 -7.78 24.29
CA SER A 135 17.69 -7.82 23.53
C SER A 135 17.48 -7.15 22.16
N SER A 136 18.45 -6.35 21.75
CA SER A 136 18.50 -5.43 20.59
C SER A 136 18.24 -6.03 19.19
N SER A 137 17.92 -7.32 19.10
CA SER A 137 17.61 -8.03 17.85
C SER A 137 16.12 -8.33 17.64
N ALA A 138 15.30 -8.36 18.70
CA ALA A 138 13.88 -8.72 18.62
C ALA A 138 13.03 -7.60 17.99
N GLY A 139 13.32 -6.33 18.29
CA GLY A 139 12.64 -5.17 17.71
C GLY A 139 12.84 -5.01 16.19
N LYS A 140 13.88 -5.64 15.61
CA LYS A 140 14.17 -5.57 14.17
C LYS A 140 13.29 -6.52 13.34
N LYS A 141 12.80 -7.61 13.92
CA LYS A 141 11.97 -8.61 13.23
C LYS A 141 10.59 -8.08 12.79
N PRO A 142 9.79 -7.41 13.63
CA PRO A 142 8.50 -6.86 13.20
C PRO A 142 8.70 -5.76 12.15
N ALA A 143 9.71 -4.90 12.31
CA ALA A 143 10.06 -3.88 11.32
C ALA A 143 10.45 -4.48 9.96
N GLN A 144 11.16 -5.62 9.93
CA GLN A 144 11.48 -6.35 8.70
C GLN A 144 10.22 -6.90 8.01
N TYR A 145 9.29 -7.49 8.76
CA TYR A 145 8.03 -7.98 8.19
C TYR A 145 7.15 -6.83 7.67
N LEU A 146 7.11 -5.70 8.39
CA LEU A 146 6.40 -4.49 7.92
C LEU A 146 7.05 -3.91 6.67
N ALA A 147 8.38 -3.87 6.58
CA ALA A 147 9.09 -3.39 5.39
C ALA A 147 8.83 -4.28 4.18
N GLN A 148 8.83 -5.61 4.39
CA GLN A 148 8.44 -6.56 3.35
C GLN A 148 6.98 -6.34 2.94
N ALA A 149 6.05 -6.18 3.90
CA ALA A 149 4.65 -5.93 3.61
C ALA A 149 4.44 -4.65 2.79
N MET A 150 5.07 -3.54 3.20
CA MET A 150 5.03 -2.28 2.47
C MET A 150 5.63 -2.41 1.08
N GLY A 151 6.79 -3.05 0.95
CA GLY A 151 7.41 -3.31 -0.35
C GLY A 151 6.49 -4.10 -1.28
N CYS A 152 5.76 -5.08 -0.75
CA CYS A 152 4.76 -5.85 -1.50
C CYS A 152 3.56 -4.99 -1.92
N TYR A 153 3.02 -4.16 -1.03
CA TYR A 153 1.89 -3.30 -1.36
C TYR A 153 2.26 -2.25 -2.41
N LEU A 154 3.43 -1.62 -2.30
CA LEU A 154 3.91 -0.66 -3.30
C LEU A 154 4.13 -1.36 -4.65
N GLN A 155 4.77 -2.54 -4.67
CA GLN A 155 4.95 -3.30 -5.91
C GLN A 155 3.61 -3.72 -6.53
N ALA A 156 2.62 -4.10 -5.70
CA ALA A 156 1.29 -4.44 -6.18
C ALA A 156 0.61 -3.25 -6.87
N ILE A 157 0.77 -2.04 -6.33
CA ILE A 157 0.22 -0.82 -6.91
C ILE A 157 0.94 -0.48 -8.23
N GLN A 158 2.26 -0.70 -8.29
CA GLN A 158 3.04 -0.46 -9.51
C GLN A 158 2.61 -1.39 -10.65
N CYS A 159 2.42 -2.68 -10.35
CA CYS A 159 1.98 -3.68 -11.33
C CYS A 159 0.46 -3.61 -11.59
N GLY A 160 -0.29 -3.04 -10.66
CA GLY A 160 -1.74 -3.12 -10.60
C GLY A 160 -2.43 -2.17 -11.56
N SER A 161 -3.10 -2.72 -12.59
CA SER A 161 -4.00 -1.93 -13.44
C SER A 161 -5.29 -1.52 -12.73
N ARG A 162 -5.55 -2.04 -11.52
CA ARG A 162 -6.87 -1.96 -10.87
C ARG A 162 -6.84 -1.01 -9.67
N GLU A 163 -7.91 -0.24 -9.51
CA GLU A 163 -8.02 0.79 -8.47
C GLU A 163 -8.02 0.24 -7.04
N TRP A 164 -8.58 -0.96 -6.83
CA TRP A 164 -8.65 -1.58 -5.51
C TRP A 164 -7.27 -1.88 -4.89
N ASP A 165 -6.20 -1.97 -5.69
CA ASP A 165 -4.85 -2.20 -5.17
C ASP A 165 -4.39 -1.00 -4.30
N ARG A 166 -4.89 0.21 -4.62
CA ARG A 166 -4.59 1.48 -3.94
C ARG A 166 -5.16 1.59 -2.53
N ILE A 167 -6.10 0.72 -2.14
CA ILE A 167 -6.67 0.70 -0.78
C ILE A 167 -5.61 0.41 0.29
N ASN A 168 -4.48 -0.17 -0.10
CA ASN A 168 -3.38 -0.50 0.81
C ASN A 168 -2.37 0.65 0.98
N LEU A 169 -2.47 1.72 0.21
CA LEU A 169 -1.60 2.88 0.33
C LEU A 169 -1.68 3.58 1.71
N PRO A 170 -2.87 3.86 2.27
CA PRO A 170 -2.95 4.38 3.64
C PRO A 170 -2.37 3.42 4.68
N LYS A 171 -2.42 2.11 4.46
CA LYS A 171 -1.73 1.15 5.33
C LYS A 171 -0.22 1.34 5.27
N CYS A 172 0.34 1.60 4.09
CA CYS A 172 1.77 1.89 3.95
C CYS A 172 2.16 3.18 4.70
N LEU A 173 1.35 4.24 4.58
CA LEU A 173 1.57 5.48 5.32
C LEU A 173 1.43 5.28 6.84
N TRP A 174 0.48 4.45 7.27
CA TRP A 174 0.32 4.09 8.68
C TRP A 174 1.50 3.27 9.20
N MET A 175 2.07 2.36 8.40
CA MET A 175 3.25 1.59 8.81
C MET A 175 4.43 2.49 9.16
N LEU A 176 4.58 3.64 8.51
CA LEU A 176 5.69 4.59 8.78
C LEU A 176 5.64 5.15 10.21
N SER A 177 4.49 5.15 10.88
CA SER A 177 4.42 5.56 12.29
C SER A 177 5.08 4.57 13.25
N TRP A 178 5.44 3.37 12.78
CA TRP A 178 6.17 2.37 13.56
C TRP A 178 7.68 2.57 13.50
N ASP A 179 8.18 3.36 12.55
CA ASP A 179 9.58 3.78 12.61
C ASP A 179 9.75 4.69 13.84
N GLY A 180 10.78 4.40 14.65
CA GLY A 180 11.11 5.16 15.85
C GLY A 180 11.73 6.53 15.51
N ASN A 181 12.59 7.05 16.38
CA ASN A 181 13.13 8.41 16.20
C ASN A 181 14.16 8.56 15.06
N ASN A 182 14.64 7.47 14.46
CA ASN A 182 15.59 7.48 13.36
C ASN A 182 14.95 6.92 12.08
N PRO A 183 15.37 7.38 10.88
CA PRO A 183 14.84 6.84 9.63
C PRO A 183 15.10 5.34 9.57
N GLY A 184 14.03 4.58 9.69
CA GLY A 184 14.07 3.13 9.79
C GLY A 184 14.08 2.47 8.42
N LEU A 185 13.96 1.15 8.46
CA LEU A 185 13.87 0.32 7.25
C LEU A 185 12.60 0.65 6.44
N LEU A 186 11.53 1.15 7.09
CA LEU A 186 10.30 1.52 6.41
C LEU A 186 10.51 2.79 5.60
N CYS A 187 11.04 3.86 6.20
CA CYS A 187 11.39 5.09 5.47
C CYS A 187 12.25 4.80 4.23
N GLN A 188 13.27 3.94 4.36
CA GLN A 188 14.14 3.55 3.23
C GLN A 188 13.37 2.76 2.15
N THR A 189 12.46 1.88 2.54
CA THR A 189 11.64 1.11 1.60
C THR A 189 10.67 2.00 0.84
N LEU A 190 10.08 3.01 1.50
CA LEU A 190 9.23 4.00 0.86
C LEU A 190 10.03 4.90 -0.09
N GLU A 191 11.22 5.35 0.31
CA GLU A 191 12.09 6.16 -0.55
C GLU A 191 12.48 5.39 -1.82
N ALA A 192 12.84 4.12 -1.68
CA ALA A 192 13.27 3.28 -2.79
C ALA A 192 12.16 2.92 -3.79
N ARG A 193 10.92 2.71 -3.32
CA ARG A 193 9.82 2.21 -4.17
C ARG A 193 8.68 3.21 -4.39
N GLY A 194 8.57 4.22 -3.54
CA GLY A 194 7.45 5.18 -3.56
C GLY A 194 7.53 6.15 -4.71
N ALA A 195 8.75 6.55 -5.12
CA ALA A 195 8.98 7.42 -6.27
C ALA A 195 8.70 6.74 -7.62
N ASP A 196 8.78 5.41 -7.68
CA ASP A 196 8.51 4.61 -8.89
C ASP A 196 7.01 4.49 -9.21
N LEU A 197 6.14 4.86 -8.25
CA LEU A 197 4.71 4.82 -8.46
C LEU A 197 4.23 5.99 -9.32
N PRO A 198 3.19 5.79 -10.15
CA PRO A 198 2.57 6.90 -10.88
C PRO A 198 2.10 8.00 -9.93
N ALA A 199 2.47 9.26 -10.22
CA ALA A 199 2.27 10.37 -9.27
C ALA A 199 0.79 10.60 -8.91
N PHE A 200 -0.15 10.31 -9.82
CA PHE A 200 -1.59 10.48 -9.57
C PHE A 200 -2.10 9.62 -8.39
N VAL A 201 -1.44 8.49 -8.09
CA VAL A 201 -1.82 7.60 -6.98
C VAL A 201 -1.71 8.31 -5.63
N TRP A 202 -0.82 9.30 -5.55
CA TRP A 202 -0.55 10.07 -4.33
C TRP A 202 -1.46 11.28 -4.14
N LEU A 203 -2.23 11.69 -5.17
CA LEU A 203 -3.08 12.89 -5.12
C LEU A 203 -4.08 12.90 -3.94
N PRO A 204 -4.83 11.81 -3.66
CA PRO A 204 -5.76 11.80 -2.53
C PRO A 204 -5.09 11.93 -1.17
N TRP A 205 -3.78 11.69 -1.10
CA TRP A 205 -2.98 11.63 0.13
C TRP A 205 -2.09 12.85 0.33
N VAL A 206 -2.22 13.89 -0.51
CA VAL A 206 -1.43 15.13 -0.39
C VAL A 206 -1.48 15.74 1.02
N PRO A 207 -2.63 15.84 1.71
CA PRO A 207 -2.65 16.38 3.07
C PRO A 207 -1.79 15.57 4.07
N GLN A 208 -1.84 14.23 3.98
CA GLN A 208 -1.05 13.34 4.83
C GLN A 208 0.44 13.42 4.49
N LEU A 209 0.78 13.52 3.20
CA LEU A 209 2.17 13.68 2.74
C LEU A 209 2.77 15.03 3.17
N LEU A 210 1.98 16.12 3.13
CA LEU A 210 2.44 17.42 3.63
C LEU A 210 2.68 17.35 5.15
N THR A 211 1.77 16.70 5.89
CA THR A 211 1.94 16.53 7.34
C THR A 211 3.19 15.71 7.69
N SER A 212 3.52 14.69 6.90
CA SER A 212 4.71 13.85 7.12
C SER A 212 6.03 14.52 6.75
N LEU A 213 6.02 15.67 6.05
CA LEU A 213 7.23 16.52 5.92
C LEU A 213 7.76 17.04 7.25
N GLY A 214 6.91 17.06 8.30
CA GLY A 214 7.32 17.40 9.65
C GLY A 214 7.80 16.22 10.50
N ARG A 215 7.93 15.02 9.90
CA ARG A 215 8.33 13.78 10.59
C ARG A 215 9.64 13.24 10.02
N ILE A 216 10.15 12.15 10.61
CA ILE A 216 11.37 11.46 10.18
C ILE A 216 11.35 10.98 8.71
N GLU A 217 10.15 10.77 8.17
CA GLU A 217 9.84 10.29 6.82
C GLU A 217 9.90 11.39 5.75
N ALA A 218 10.22 12.64 6.14
CA ALA A 218 10.21 13.80 5.27
C ALA A 218 11.03 13.63 3.99
N ARG A 219 12.19 12.96 4.05
CA ARG A 219 13.06 12.73 2.87
C ARG A 219 12.36 11.87 1.81
N ALA A 220 11.78 10.75 2.23
CA ALA A 220 11.08 9.82 1.34
C ALA A 220 9.86 10.51 0.70
N VAL A 221 9.09 11.22 1.51
CA VAL A 221 7.86 11.89 1.08
C VAL A 221 8.15 13.10 0.19
N LYS A 222 9.23 13.83 0.44
CA LYS A 222 9.67 14.94 -0.42
C LYS A 222 9.94 14.47 -1.86
N SER A 223 10.53 13.29 -2.05
CA SER A 223 10.74 12.71 -3.38
C SER A 223 9.42 12.50 -4.12
N ILE A 224 8.43 11.95 -3.42
CA ILE A 224 7.07 11.73 -3.93
C ILE A 224 6.40 13.07 -4.28
N LEU A 225 6.43 14.04 -3.36
CA LEU A 225 5.86 15.38 -3.55
C LEU A 225 6.52 16.13 -4.71
N LYS A 226 7.83 15.94 -4.93
CA LYS A 226 8.52 16.52 -6.07
C LYS A 226 7.98 15.97 -7.39
N GLY A 227 7.78 14.65 -7.52
CA GLY A 227 7.17 14.05 -8.73
C GLY A 227 5.75 14.56 -8.97
N LEU A 228 5.01 14.73 -7.88
CA LEU A 228 3.68 15.31 -7.84
C LEU A 228 3.67 16.78 -8.33
N VAL A 229 4.57 17.63 -7.84
CA VAL A 229 4.71 19.04 -8.28
C VAL A 229 5.03 19.14 -9.77
N MET A 230 5.83 18.22 -10.29
CA MET A 230 6.20 18.22 -11.71
C MET A 230 5.04 17.81 -12.62
N GLN A 231 4.23 16.81 -12.22
CA GLN A 231 3.16 16.25 -13.07
C GLN A 231 1.78 16.89 -12.85
N TYR A 232 1.45 17.26 -11.61
CA TYR A 232 0.14 17.77 -11.20
C TYR A 232 0.24 19.06 -10.37
N PRO A 233 0.86 20.14 -10.92
CA PRO A 233 1.13 21.38 -10.18
C PRO A 233 -0.12 22.04 -9.58
N GLN A 234 -1.21 22.07 -10.32
CA GLN A 234 -2.47 22.72 -9.91
C GLN A 234 -3.13 22.01 -8.71
N ALA A 235 -3.02 20.69 -8.63
CA ALA A 235 -3.65 19.90 -7.56
C ALA A 235 -2.94 20.08 -6.20
N ILE A 236 -1.67 20.49 -6.21
CA ILE A 236 -0.82 20.57 -5.00
C ILE A 236 -0.67 22.00 -4.52
N TYR A 237 -0.68 22.97 -5.45
CA TYR A 237 -0.34 24.36 -5.16
C TYR A 237 -1.04 24.93 -3.92
N TYR A 238 -2.38 24.83 -3.84
CA TYR A 238 -3.14 25.42 -2.74
C TYR A 238 -2.83 24.75 -1.39
N SER A 239 -2.79 23.42 -1.37
CA SER A 239 -2.48 22.67 -0.14
C SER A 239 -1.04 22.91 0.33
N LEU A 240 -0.08 22.95 -0.60
CA LEU A 240 1.33 23.22 -0.30
C LEU A 240 1.54 24.65 0.19
N ARG A 241 0.88 25.64 -0.43
CA ARG A 241 0.94 27.04 0.00
C ARG A 241 0.35 27.21 1.40
N ALA A 242 -0.84 26.66 1.65
CA ALA A 242 -1.47 26.71 2.97
C ALA A 242 -0.55 26.11 4.05
N PHE A 243 -0.01 24.91 3.79
CA PHE A 243 0.94 24.25 4.69
C PHE A 243 2.22 25.08 4.93
N TYR A 244 2.81 25.64 3.87
CA TYR A 244 4.01 26.48 3.98
C TYR A 244 3.77 27.72 4.85
N LEU A 245 2.66 28.44 4.62
CA LEU A 245 2.31 29.64 5.37
C LEU A 245 2.04 29.32 6.83
N GLU A 246 1.24 28.30 7.11
CA GLU A 246 0.94 27.86 8.48
C GLU A 246 2.21 27.52 9.27
N ARG A 247 3.11 26.73 8.67
CA ARG A 247 4.36 26.33 9.33
C ARG A 247 5.32 27.51 9.52
N ARG A 248 5.42 28.41 8.55
CA ARG A 248 6.24 29.62 8.65
C ARG A 248 5.74 30.56 9.76
N ASP A 249 4.42 30.73 9.87
CA ASP A 249 3.83 31.61 10.87
C ASP A 249 3.94 30.98 12.28
N ALA A 250 3.80 29.66 12.39
CA ALA A 250 4.10 28.92 13.63
C ALA A 250 5.56 29.09 14.08
N GLU A 251 6.54 28.99 13.17
CA GLU A 251 7.95 29.25 13.50
C GLU A 251 8.19 30.67 13.99
N ARG A 252 7.56 31.67 13.34
CA ARG A 252 7.67 33.08 13.76
C ARG A 252 7.09 33.29 15.16
N ALA A 253 5.96 32.67 15.48
CA ALA A 253 5.37 32.72 16.81
C ALA A 253 6.25 32.02 17.87
N HIS A 254 6.95 30.96 17.50
CA HIS A 254 7.85 30.22 18.40
C HIS A 254 9.19 30.92 18.67
N ARG A 255 9.68 31.79 17.77
CA ARG A 255 10.90 32.58 17.99
C ARG A 255 10.83 33.51 19.22
N GLY A 256 9.63 33.77 19.75
CA GLY A 256 9.43 34.53 21.00
C GLY A 256 9.44 33.72 22.30
N LYS A 257 9.64 32.38 22.26
CA LYS A 257 9.63 31.50 23.45
C LYS A 257 10.96 30.73 23.57
N PRO A 258 11.43 30.39 24.79
CA PRO A 258 12.67 29.64 24.97
C PRO A 258 12.58 28.26 24.29
N PRO A 259 13.69 27.75 23.71
CA PRO A 259 13.66 26.54 22.90
C PRO A 259 13.34 25.32 23.78
N SER A 260 12.26 24.60 23.45
CA SER A 260 12.01 23.28 24.00
C SER A 260 12.82 22.23 23.22
N ALA A 261 13.38 21.25 23.93
CA ALA A 261 14.30 20.24 23.40
C ALA A 261 13.72 19.28 22.34
N HIS A 262 12.47 19.47 21.90
CA HIS A 262 11.76 18.59 20.96
C HIS A 262 11.38 19.27 19.64
N ALA A 263 11.87 20.49 19.39
CA ALA A 263 11.52 21.23 18.18
C ALA A 263 12.38 20.78 16.97
N GLN A 264 11.84 19.90 16.11
CA GLN A 264 12.25 19.76 14.70
C GLN A 264 11.33 20.51 13.69
N PRO A 265 10.93 21.79 13.88
CA PRO A 265 10.08 22.50 12.93
C PRO A 265 10.83 23.02 11.68
N THR A 266 12.15 23.26 11.79
CA THR A 266 12.95 23.96 10.76
C THR A 266 13.08 23.19 9.45
N THR A 267 13.05 21.86 9.49
CA THR A 267 13.20 21.02 8.29
C THR A 267 11.95 21.05 7.41
N ALA A 268 10.76 21.11 8.01
CA ALA A 268 9.49 21.06 7.29
C ALA A 268 9.26 22.31 6.43
N VAL A 269 9.54 23.50 6.97
CA VAL A 269 9.42 24.78 6.25
C VAL A 269 10.41 24.82 5.09
N MET A 270 11.66 24.39 5.33
CA MET A 270 12.67 24.31 4.27
C MET A 270 12.26 23.38 3.13
N HIS A 271 11.70 22.20 3.44
CA HIS A 271 11.22 21.26 2.41
C HIS A 271 10.03 21.83 1.62
N ALA A 272 9.09 22.49 2.28
CA ALA A 272 7.96 23.12 1.62
C ALA A 272 8.40 24.30 0.73
N GLU A 273 9.34 25.12 1.20
CA GLU A 273 9.93 26.22 0.42
C GLU A 273 10.63 25.71 -0.85
N GLU A 274 11.39 24.64 -0.73
CA GLU A 274 12.06 24.01 -1.88
C GLU A 274 11.04 23.49 -2.91
N LEU A 275 9.97 22.83 -2.46
CA LEU A 275 8.89 22.37 -3.35
C LEU A 275 8.18 23.54 -4.05
N MET A 276 7.93 24.64 -3.34
CA MET A 276 7.36 25.87 -3.92
C MET A 276 8.31 26.52 -4.93
N SER A 277 9.62 26.52 -4.67
CA SER A 277 10.64 26.99 -5.60
C SER A 277 10.69 26.12 -6.86
N ILE A 278 10.60 24.79 -6.71
CA ILE A 278 10.52 23.86 -7.85
C ILE A 278 9.25 24.13 -8.67
N LEU A 279 8.10 24.31 -8.02
CA LEU A 279 6.84 24.61 -8.69
C LEU A 279 6.93 25.91 -9.51
N ARG A 280 7.47 26.98 -8.91
CA ARG A 280 7.67 28.27 -9.59
C ARG A 280 8.61 28.16 -10.79
N LYS A 281 9.70 27.41 -10.66
CA LYS A 281 10.68 27.23 -11.74
C LYS A 281 10.18 26.34 -12.88
N SER A 282 9.44 25.29 -12.55
CA SER A 282 8.94 24.32 -13.53
C SER A 282 7.71 24.84 -14.29
N HIS A 283 6.83 25.58 -13.61
CA HIS A 283 5.54 26.03 -14.16
C HIS A 283 5.31 27.54 -13.93
N PRO A 284 6.13 28.45 -14.48
CA PRO A 284 6.11 29.88 -14.13
C PRO A 284 4.80 30.60 -14.51
N LEU A 285 4.24 30.29 -15.69
CA LEU A 285 2.99 30.90 -16.16
C LEU A 285 1.79 30.46 -15.32
N LEU A 286 1.70 29.15 -15.05
CA LEU A 286 0.65 28.60 -14.19
C LEU A 286 0.77 29.16 -12.77
N TRP A 287 1.98 29.21 -12.22
CA TRP A 287 2.25 29.82 -10.92
C TRP A 287 1.73 31.26 -10.86
N SER A 288 2.08 32.10 -11.84
CA SER A 288 1.63 33.50 -11.88
C SER A 288 0.11 33.59 -11.92
N SER A 289 -0.55 32.79 -12.76
CA SER A 289 -2.00 32.78 -12.87
C SER A 289 -2.68 32.32 -11.57
N LEU A 290 -2.17 31.29 -10.91
CA LEU A 290 -2.73 30.78 -9.65
C LEU A 290 -2.57 31.79 -8.51
N GLU A 291 -1.43 32.48 -8.42
CA GLU A 291 -1.23 33.57 -7.45
C GLU A 291 -2.19 34.73 -7.72
N THR A 292 -2.31 35.20 -8.96
CA THR A 292 -3.21 36.32 -9.29
C THR A 292 -4.65 36.02 -8.94
N VAL A 293 -5.17 34.84 -9.31
CA VAL A 293 -6.54 34.43 -8.97
C VAL A 293 -6.73 34.34 -7.46
N LEU A 294 -5.75 33.78 -6.75
CA LEU A 294 -5.82 33.66 -5.29
C LEU A 294 -5.78 35.04 -4.60
N GLU A 295 -4.95 35.95 -5.07
CA GLU A 295 -4.86 37.33 -4.55
C GLU A 295 -6.18 38.10 -4.77
N GLU A 296 -6.77 38.01 -5.96
CA GLU A 296 -8.07 38.64 -6.23
C GLU A 296 -9.16 38.09 -5.31
N LEU A 297 -9.20 36.77 -5.08
CA LEU A 297 -10.15 36.15 -4.15
C LEU A 297 -9.95 36.66 -2.72
N ILE A 298 -8.71 36.72 -2.23
CA ILE A 298 -8.39 37.19 -0.87
C ILE A 298 -8.79 38.65 -0.68
N VAL A 299 -8.56 39.50 -1.69
CA VAL A 299 -8.88 40.93 -1.61
C VAL A 299 -10.38 41.18 -1.71
N ARG A 300 -11.08 40.49 -2.62
CA ARG A 300 -12.51 40.70 -2.88
C ARG A 300 -13.44 40.09 -1.84
N PHE A 301 -13.07 38.95 -1.27
CA PHE A 301 -13.90 38.21 -0.29
C PHE A 301 -13.47 38.46 1.15
N ARG A 302 -12.78 39.57 1.43
CA ARG A 302 -12.49 39.98 2.81
C ARG A 302 -13.81 40.41 3.47
N PRO A 303 -14.20 39.82 4.62
CA PRO A 303 -15.46 40.17 5.28
C PRO A 303 -15.45 41.65 5.67
N SER A 304 -16.57 42.33 5.41
CA SER A 304 -16.80 43.69 5.90
C SER A 304 -17.00 43.69 7.41
N LEU A 305 -16.70 44.81 8.08
CA LEU A 305 -16.85 44.95 9.55
C LEU A 305 -18.29 44.74 10.06
N GLU A 306 -19.27 44.71 9.16
CA GLU A 306 -20.71 44.61 9.45
C GLU A 306 -21.27 43.18 9.29
N GLU A 307 -20.43 42.19 8.90
CA GLU A 307 -20.77 40.75 8.80
C GLU A 307 -19.96 39.93 9.82
#